data_AF-A0A938PV21-F1
#
_entry.id   AF-A0A938PV21-F1
#
_cell.length_a   1.000
_cell.length_b   1.000
_cell.length_c   1.000
_cell.angle_alpha   90.00
_cell.angle_beta   90.00
_cell.angle_gamma   90.00
#
_symmetry.space_group_name_H-M   'P 1'
#
loop_
_entity.id
_entity.type
_entity.pdbx_description
1 polymer ?
#
loop_
_entity_poly.entity_id
_entity_poly.type
_entity_poly.pdbx_seq_one_letter_code
_entity_poly.pdbx_strand_id
1 'polypeptide(L)'
;MTDQSNWSKDLRIAHGLTWRYAIALLLIATLSTAAWLSLHLVISEQKSTAAVVNVSGRQRMLSQRTALFSNLLVHAADTERGVIRQKLNDAIQLMQRSHHGLVNGDVEMGLPADMSPKVRSMYFEGDNGLNTQVETYIKAVYELLSLDDSFLNAATPQLHYITETAPNQLVVNLDRMVKQYQLEGEASVSRLQTAETVFWAITLLLLALEALLIFHPFVKHVKLVIHKLQQATEELQHHEEQLEETVKQRTADLQKKSAELQESEEKFRLISTNAHDGIIIISNAEQVIYWNPA
;
A
#
# COMPACT_ATOMS: atom_id res chain seq x y z
N MET A 1 10.84 -40.19 29.41
CA MET A 1 9.77 -40.14 28.37
C MET A 1 8.97 -38.82 28.36
N THR A 2 9.24 -37.87 29.26
CA THR A 2 8.53 -36.57 29.36
C THR A 2 9.06 -35.47 28.42
N ASP A 3 10.29 -35.61 27.90
CA ASP A 3 11.00 -34.53 27.22
C ASP A 3 10.54 -34.30 25.76
N GLN A 4 10.35 -35.36 24.96
CA GLN A 4 9.87 -35.25 23.57
C GLN A 4 8.47 -34.59 23.43
N SER A 5 7.64 -34.64 24.48
CA SER A 5 6.32 -34.01 24.52
C SER A 5 6.40 -32.47 24.52
N ASN A 6 7.44 -31.87 25.12
CA ASN A 6 7.58 -30.41 25.20
C ASN A 6 8.07 -29.80 23.88
N TRP A 7 9.01 -30.44 23.20
CA TRP A 7 9.55 -29.98 21.92
C TRP A 7 8.47 -29.83 20.83
N SER A 8 7.54 -30.79 20.74
CA SER A 8 6.43 -30.72 19.78
C SER A 8 5.43 -29.58 20.06
N LYS A 9 5.23 -29.21 21.33
CA LYS A 9 4.38 -28.09 21.73
C LYS A 9 5.03 -26.75 21.41
N ASP A 10 6.32 -26.60 21.71
CA ASP A 10 7.07 -25.37 21.44
C ASP A 10 7.18 -25.11 19.92
N LEU A 11 7.39 -26.15 19.10
CA LEU A 11 7.37 -26.03 17.63
C LEU A 11 5.99 -25.61 17.08
N ARG A 12 4.89 -26.10 17.65
CA ARG A 12 3.53 -25.69 17.24
C ARG A 12 3.22 -24.25 17.62
N ILE A 13 3.72 -23.77 18.76
CA ILE A 13 3.58 -22.37 19.19
C ILE A 13 4.36 -21.46 18.23
N ALA A 14 5.59 -21.82 17.89
CA ALA A 14 6.42 -21.06 16.95
C ALA A 14 5.77 -20.97 15.55
N HIS A 15 5.28 -22.08 14.99
CA HIS A 15 4.56 -22.08 13.70
C HIS A 15 3.25 -21.29 13.75
N GLY A 16 2.49 -21.39 14.84
CA GLY A 16 1.26 -20.60 15.01
C GLY A 16 1.54 -19.10 15.05
N LEU A 17 2.70 -18.69 15.55
CA LEU A 17 3.11 -17.31 15.62
C LEU A 17 3.62 -16.77 14.27
N THR A 18 4.44 -17.54 13.54
CA THR A 18 4.91 -17.14 12.21
C THR A 18 3.75 -16.99 11.23
N TRP A 19 2.73 -17.84 11.31
CA TRP A 19 1.51 -17.70 10.50
C TRP A 19 0.74 -16.41 10.83
N ARG A 20 0.57 -16.07 12.12
CA ARG A 20 -0.07 -14.82 12.53
C ARG A 20 0.70 -13.60 12.04
N TYR A 21 2.03 -13.63 12.16
CA TYR A 21 2.91 -12.58 11.65
C TYR A 21 2.80 -12.42 10.13
N ALA A 22 2.79 -13.54 9.38
CA ALA A 22 2.62 -13.51 7.92
C ALA A 22 1.26 -12.93 7.52
N ILE A 23 0.18 -13.29 8.22
CA ILE A 23 -1.16 -12.71 7.99
C ILE A 23 -1.15 -11.21 8.27
N ALA A 24 -0.59 -10.78 9.41
CA ALA A 24 -0.46 -9.38 9.79
C ALA A 24 0.26 -8.55 8.70
N LEU A 25 1.44 -9.01 8.28
CA LEU A 25 2.20 -8.36 7.21
C LEU A 25 1.42 -8.30 5.90
N LEU A 26 0.72 -9.39 5.53
CA LEU A 26 -0.08 -9.41 4.31
C LEU A 26 -1.25 -8.41 4.39
N LEU A 27 -1.90 -8.29 5.55
CA LEU A 27 -2.97 -7.31 5.77
C LEU A 27 -2.43 -5.88 5.66
N ILE A 28 -1.30 -5.57 6.30
CA ILE A 28 -0.65 -4.26 6.19
C ILE A 28 -0.26 -3.98 4.73
N ALA A 29 0.35 -4.94 4.05
CA ALA A 29 0.76 -4.78 2.65
C ALA A 29 -0.44 -4.55 1.73
N THR A 30 -1.56 -5.26 1.96
CA THR A 30 -2.80 -5.10 1.20
C THR A 30 -3.44 -3.74 1.44
N LEU A 31 -3.56 -3.31 2.70
CA LEU A 31 -4.07 -1.99 3.07
C LEU A 31 -3.20 -0.87 2.49
N SER A 32 -1.87 -1.03 2.57
CA SER A 32 -0.90 -0.05 2.04
C SER A 32 -0.99 0.06 0.53
N THR A 33 -1.15 -1.07 -0.17
CA THR A 33 -1.34 -1.10 -1.63
C THR A 33 -2.68 -0.48 -2.03
N ALA A 34 -3.75 -0.76 -1.29
CA ALA A 34 -5.06 -0.15 -1.50
C ALA A 34 -5.02 1.38 -1.30
N ALA A 35 -4.33 1.85 -0.27
CA ALA A 35 -4.12 3.28 -0.03
C ALA A 35 -3.32 3.94 -1.18
N TRP A 36 -2.23 3.30 -1.63
CA TRP A 36 -1.45 3.78 -2.76
C TRP A 36 -2.27 3.83 -4.07
N LEU A 37 -3.05 2.79 -4.38
CA LEU A 37 -3.96 2.78 -5.52
C LEU A 37 -5.02 3.88 -5.43
N SER A 38 -5.61 4.06 -4.24
CA SER A 38 -6.59 5.12 -3.97
C SER A 38 -6.00 6.50 -4.27
N LEU A 39 -4.79 6.79 -3.78
CA LEU A 39 -4.10 8.05 -4.04
C LEU A 39 -3.87 8.27 -5.54
N HIS A 40 -3.51 7.22 -6.28
CA HIS A 40 -3.31 7.32 -7.73
C HIS A 40 -4.61 7.63 -8.48
N LEU A 41 -5.72 6.99 -8.08
CA LEU A 41 -7.05 7.26 -8.62
C LEU A 41 -7.50 8.71 -8.35
N VAL A 42 -7.26 9.22 -7.14
CA VAL A 42 -7.57 10.62 -6.77
C VAL A 42 -6.85 11.61 -7.71
N ILE A 43 -5.55 11.41 -7.93
CA ILE A 43 -4.74 12.31 -8.76
C ILE A 43 -5.25 12.31 -10.20
N SER A 44 -5.62 11.14 -10.73
CA SER A 44 -6.16 11.01 -12.08
C SER A 44 -7.53 11.71 -12.21
N GLU A 45 -8.42 11.50 -11.25
CA GLU A 45 -9.75 12.12 -11.23
C GLU A 45 -9.68 13.64 -11.09
N GLN A 46 -8.74 14.15 -10.28
CA GLN A 46 -8.50 15.59 -10.13
C GLN A 46 -8.03 16.24 -11.43
N LYS A 47 -7.13 15.60 -12.18
CA LYS A 47 -6.66 16.13 -13.48
C LYS A 47 -7.80 16.27 -14.48
N SER A 48 -8.63 15.24 -14.60
CA SER A 48 -9.83 15.24 -15.46
C SER A 48 -10.81 16.34 -15.03
N THR A 49 -11.11 16.44 -13.73
CA THR A 49 -12.01 17.46 -13.18
C THR A 49 -11.51 18.87 -13.46
N ALA A 50 -10.22 19.14 -13.22
CA ALA A 50 -9.62 20.45 -13.45
C ALA A 50 -9.65 20.85 -14.93
N ALA A 51 -9.42 19.90 -15.84
CA ALA A 51 -9.53 20.12 -17.27
C ALA A 51 -10.95 20.52 -17.67
N VAL A 52 -11.95 19.76 -17.21
CA VAL A 52 -13.37 20.03 -17.49
C VAL A 52 -13.81 21.39 -16.95
N VAL A 53 -13.47 21.72 -15.70
CA VAL A 53 -13.80 23.02 -15.09
C VAL A 53 -13.13 24.17 -15.85
N ASN A 54 -11.88 24.03 -16.28
CA ASN A 54 -11.17 25.04 -17.05
C ASN A 54 -11.80 25.24 -18.43
N VAL A 55 -12.05 24.16 -19.18
CA VAL A 55 -12.66 24.24 -20.53
C VAL A 55 -14.09 24.76 -20.46
N SER A 56 -14.90 24.29 -19.52
CA SER A 56 -16.25 24.82 -19.26
C SER A 56 -16.21 26.29 -18.82
N GLY A 57 -15.25 26.67 -17.97
CA GLY A 57 -15.02 28.06 -17.57
C GLY A 57 -14.66 28.95 -18.76
N ARG A 58 -13.85 28.43 -19.69
CA ARG A 58 -13.46 29.11 -20.93
C ARG A 58 -14.65 29.43 -21.82
N GLN A 59 -15.67 28.58 -21.86
CA GLN A 59 -16.90 28.83 -22.64
C GLN A 59 -17.57 30.16 -22.26
N ARG A 60 -17.63 30.50 -20.97
CA ARG A 60 -18.17 31.79 -20.51
C ARG A 60 -17.39 32.96 -21.07
N MET A 61 -16.06 32.91 -20.99
CA MET A 61 -15.20 33.96 -21.54
C MET A 61 -15.35 34.06 -23.05
N LEU A 62 -15.36 32.90 -23.74
CA LEU A 62 -15.47 32.85 -25.19
C LEU A 62 -16.81 33.39 -25.68
N SER A 63 -17.93 33.08 -25.02
CA SER A 63 -19.24 33.64 -25.39
C SER A 63 -19.27 35.17 -25.30
N GLN A 64 -18.66 35.75 -24.25
CA GLN A 64 -18.55 37.21 -24.14
C GLN A 64 -17.59 37.78 -25.19
N ARG A 65 -16.46 37.11 -25.42
CA ARG A 65 -15.42 37.55 -26.34
C ARG A 65 -15.90 37.53 -27.80
N THR A 66 -16.66 36.51 -28.19
CA THR A 66 -17.27 36.43 -29.53
C THR A 66 -18.37 37.47 -29.70
N ALA A 67 -19.16 37.76 -28.66
CA ALA A 67 -20.13 38.86 -28.70
C ALA A 67 -19.46 40.23 -28.86
N LEU A 68 -18.37 40.47 -28.12
CA LEU A 68 -17.56 41.68 -28.26
C LEU A 68 -17.01 41.84 -29.68
N PHE A 69 -16.34 40.81 -30.22
CA PHE A 69 -15.79 40.91 -31.58
C PHE A 69 -16.87 40.98 -32.66
N SER A 70 -18.03 40.36 -32.45
CA SER A 70 -19.18 40.51 -33.34
C SER A 70 -19.66 41.96 -33.39
N ASN A 71 -19.77 42.61 -32.23
CA ASN A 71 -20.13 44.02 -32.15
C ASN A 71 -19.06 44.93 -32.79
N LEU A 72 -17.78 44.69 -32.49
CA LEU A 72 -16.67 45.44 -33.09
C LEU A 72 -16.61 45.27 -34.61
N LEU A 73 -16.82 44.05 -35.13
CA LEU A 73 -16.77 43.77 -36.56
C LEU A 73 -17.77 44.62 -37.35
N VAL A 74 -18.98 44.78 -36.81
CA VAL A 74 -20.05 45.53 -37.45
C VAL A 74 -19.78 47.03 -37.43
N HIS A 75 -19.18 47.55 -36.36
CA HIS A 75 -18.96 48.99 -36.17
C HIS A 75 -17.56 49.49 -36.58
N ALA A 76 -16.63 48.59 -36.91
CA ALA A 76 -15.27 48.94 -37.29
C ALA A 76 -15.19 49.51 -38.71
N ALA A 77 -14.15 50.32 -38.94
CA ALA A 77 -13.79 50.78 -40.27
C ALA A 77 -13.33 49.61 -41.14
N ASP A 78 -13.53 49.71 -42.46
CA ASP A 78 -13.21 48.63 -43.41
C ASP A 78 -11.76 48.13 -43.30
N THR A 79 -10.82 49.02 -43.00
CA THR A 79 -9.40 48.68 -42.81
C THR A 79 -9.12 47.79 -41.60
N GLU A 80 -10.01 47.78 -40.60
CA GLU A 80 -9.86 47.03 -39.35
C GLU A 80 -10.68 45.73 -39.34
N ARG A 81 -11.73 45.65 -40.19
CA ARG A 81 -12.67 44.52 -40.25
C ARG A 81 -11.97 43.19 -40.47
N GLY A 82 -10.99 43.11 -41.36
CA GLY A 82 -10.25 41.87 -41.62
C GLY A 82 -9.59 41.28 -40.36
N VAL A 83 -8.94 42.12 -39.55
CA VAL A 83 -8.27 41.69 -38.30
C VAL A 83 -9.29 41.27 -37.25
N ILE A 84 -10.41 41.99 -37.13
CA ILE A 84 -11.47 41.66 -36.17
C ILE A 84 -12.18 40.36 -36.57
N ARG A 85 -12.45 40.18 -37.86
CA ARG A 85 -13.05 38.96 -38.42
C ARG A 85 -12.19 37.74 -38.10
N GLN A 86 -10.86 37.86 -38.24
CA GLN A 86 -9.94 36.78 -37.84
C GLN A 86 -10.02 36.49 -36.33
N LYS A 87 -9.98 37.52 -35.47
CA LYS A 87 -10.09 37.34 -34.01
C LYS A 87 -11.41 36.70 -33.58
N LEU A 88 -12.52 37.07 -34.25
CA LEU A 88 -13.83 36.46 -34.03
C LEU A 88 -13.82 34.99 -34.45
N ASN A 89 -13.27 34.70 -35.65
CA ASN A 89 -13.14 33.34 -36.16
C ASN A 89 -12.31 32.44 -35.23
N ASP A 90 -11.14 32.91 -34.77
CA ASP A 90 -10.30 32.13 -33.84
C ASP A 90 -11.02 31.84 -32.52
N ALA A 91 -11.74 32.84 -31.98
CA ALA A 91 -12.49 32.70 -30.74
C ALA A 91 -13.65 31.70 -30.88
N ILE A 92 -14.42 31.78 -31.96
CA ILE A 92 -15.57 30.89 -32.16
C ILE A 92 -15.14 29.46 -32.50
N GLN A 93 -14.06 29.27 -33.25
CA GLN A 93 -13.47 27.95 -33.49
C GLN A 93 -13.03 27.29 -32.19
N LEU A 94 -12.38 28.05 -31.30
CA LEU A 94 -11.98 27.54 -29.98
C LEU A 94 -13.21 27.20 -29.12
N MET A 95 -14.27 28.02 -29.18
CA MET A 95 -15.53 27.77 -28.47
C MET A 95 -16.19 26.47 -28.95
N GLN A 96 -16.26 26.28 -30.27
CA GLN A 96 -16.82 25.08 -30.89
C GLN A 96 -16.03 23.83 -30.53
N ARG A 97 -14.69 23.86 -30.65
CA ARG A 97 -13.84 22.72 -30.28
C ARG A 97 -14.00 22.38 -28.80
N SER A 98 -13.98 23.39 -27.94
CA SER A 98 -14.17 23.22 -26.49
C SER A 98 -15.55 22.63 -26.17
N HIS A 99 -16.60 23.04 -26.88
CA HIS A 99 -17.97 22.52 -26.66
C HIS A 99 -18.08 21.07 -27.13
N HIS A 100 -17.55 20.77 -28.32
CA HIS A 100 -17.49 19.41 -28.84
C HIS A 100 -16.75 18.46 -27.90
N GLY A 101 -15.60 18.89 -27.36
CA GLY A 101 -14.82 18.11 -26.40
C GLY A 101 -15.53 17.91 -25.05
N LEU A 102 -16.31 18.88 -24.58
CA LEU A 102 -17.12 18.73 -23.35
C LEU A 102 -18.28 17.75 -23.54
N VAL A 103 -18.84 17.68 -24.74
CA VAL A 103 -19.99 16.84 -25.06
C VAL A 103 -19.60 15.41 -25.42
N ASN A 104 -18.54 15.23 -26.21
CA ASN A 104 -18.13 13.93 -26.77
C ASN A 104 -16.83 13.37 -26.18
N GLY A 105 -16.13 14.15 -25.35
CA GLY A 105 -14.77 13.86 -24.91
C GLY A 105 -13.70 14.37 -25.87
N ASP A 106 -12.51 14.66 -25.34
CA ASP A 106 -11.32 15.03 -26.10
C ASP A 106 -10.09 14.67 -25.25
N VAL A 107 -9.36 13.64 -25.66
CA VAL A 107 -8.19 13.12 -24.94
C VAL A 107 -7.06 14.15 -24.90
N GLU A 108 -6.88 14.96 -25.94
CA GLU A 108 -5.84 16.00 -25.97
C GLU A 108 -6.14 17.12 -24.97
N MET A 109 -7.42 17.43 -24.77
CA MET A 109 -7.86 18.39 -23.75
C MET A 109 -8.00 17.77 -22.34
N GLY A 110 -7.81 16.46 -22.19
CA GLY A 110 -8.05 15.75 -20.94
C GLY A 110 -9.52 15.71 -20.53
N LEU A 111 -10.44 15.77 -21.50
CA LEU A 111 -11.88 15.76 -21.29
C LEU A 111 -12.42 14.33 -21.41
N PRO A 112 -13.18 13.85 -20.40
CA PRO A 112 -13.78 12.52 -20.43
C PRO A 112 -14.91 12.46 -21.46
N ALA A 113 -15.11 11.28 -22.07
CA ALA A 113 -16.21 11.03 -22.99
C ALA A 113 -17.57 10.89 -22.27
N ASP A 114 -17.52 10.52 -20.99
CA ASP A 114 -18.70 10.37 -20.16
C ASP A 114 -18.95 11.59 -19.28
N MET A 115 -20.23 11.82 -19.01
CA MET A 115 -20.69 12.85 -18.10
C MET A 115 -21.71 12.27 -17.12
N SER A 116 -21.84 12.90 -15.95
CA SER A 116 -22.82 12.47 -14.95
C SER A 116 -24.25 12.58 -15.51
N PRO A 117 -25.22 11.82 -14.95
CA PRO A 117 -26.63 11.98 -15.32
C PRO A 117 -27.13 13.42 -15.13
N LYS A 118 -26.62 14.13 -14.12
CA LYS A 118 -27.01 15.51 -13.84
C LYS A 118 -26.48 16.47 -14.91
N VAL A 119 -25.21 16.36 -15.28
CA VAL A 119 -24.61 17.14 -16.37
C VAL A 119 -25.29 16.84 -17.70
N ARG A 120 -25.57 15.55 -17.98
CA ARG A 120 -26.31 15.13 -19.18
C ARG A 120 -27.68 15.82 -19.26
N SER A 121 -28.44 15.82 -18.16
CA SER A 121 -29.74 16.49 -18.13
C SER A 121 -29.62 17.99 -18.43
N MET A 122 -28.58 18.66 -17.91
CA MET A 122 -28.37 20.10 -18.16
C MET A 122 -27.98 20.41 -19.61
N TYR A 123 -27.27 19.51 -20.29
CA TYR A 123 -26.93 19.68 -21.71
C TYR A 123 -28.09 19.37 -22.65
N PHE A 124 -28.87 18.31 -22.38
CA PHE A 124 -29.75 17.71 -23.38
C PHE A 124 -31.24 17.68 -23.03
N GLU A 125 -31.62 17.88 -21.77
CA GLU A 125 -33.04 17.84 -21.37
C GLU A 125 -33.67 19.24 -21.35
N GLY A 126 -34.96 19.28 -21.71
CA GLY A 126 -35.77 20.50 -21.80
C GLY A 126 -35.81 21.14 -23.18
N ASP A 127 -36.79 22.04 -23.41
CA ASP A 127 -37.05 22.66 -24.72
C ASP A 127 -35.87 23.50 -25.26
N ASN A 128 -34.91 23.86 -24.39
CA ASN A 128 -33.72 24.62 -24.77
C ASN A 128 -32.51 24.18 -23.93
N GLY A 129 -32.12 22.90 -24.01
CA GLY A 129 -30.91 22.38 -23.35
C GLY A 129 -29.64 23.17 -23.71
N LEU A 130 -28.63 23.16 -22.83
CA LEU A 130 -27.42 23.96 -23.04
C LEU A 130 -26.68 23.60 -24.34
N ASN A 131 -26.74 22.33 -24.78
CA ASN A 131 -26.14 21.92 -26.05
C ASN A 131 -26.73 22.71 -27.23
N THR A 132 -28.06 22.72 -27.32
CA THR A 132 -28.79 23.44 -28.37
C THR A 132 -28.53 24.94 -28.30
N GLN A 133 -28.47 25.52 -27.10
CA GLN A 133 -28.14 26.95 -26.93
C GLN A 133 -26.76 27.29 -27.48
N VAL A 134 -25.74 26.50 -27.13
CA VAL A 134 -24.36 26.73 -27.57
C VAL A 134 -24.23 26.50 -29.08
N GLU A 135 -24.81 25.45 -29.63
CA GLU A 135 -24.79 25.17 -31.07
C GLU A 135 -25.49 26.28 -31.88
N THR A 136 -26.65 26.75 -31.40
CA THR A 136 -27.39 27.84 -32.05
C THR A 136 -26.60 29.15 -31.99
N TYR A 137 -25.96 29.44 -30.85
CA TYR A 137 -25.08 30.59 -30.71
C TYR A 137 -23.88 30.52 -31.66
N ILE A 138 -23.20 29.37 -31.73
CA ILE A 138 -22.07 29.15 -32.64
C ILE A 138 -22.50 29.35 -34.09
N LYS A 139 -23.66 28.80 -34.48
CA LYS A 139 -24.21 28.97 -35.81
C LYS A 139 -24.46 30.45 -36.15
N ALA A 140 -25.07 31.22 -35.24
CA ALA A 140 -25.32 32.64 -35.45
C ALA A 140 -24.02 33.45 -35.67
N VAL A 141 -22.95 33.11 -34.93
CA VAL A 141 -21.63 33.75 -35.10
C VAL A 141 -21.02 33.39 -36.46
N TYR A 142 -21.10 32.14 -36.91
CA TYR A 142 -20.62 31.75 -38.23
C TYR A 142 -21.43 32.37 -39.38
N GLU A 143 -22.74 32.52 -39.21
CA GLU A 143 -23.58 33.24 -40.16
C GLU A 143 -23.15 34.70 -40.28
N LEU A 144 -22.90 35.38 -39.15
CA LEU A 144 -22.34 36.74 -39.16
C LEU A 144 -20.97 36.81 -39.87
N LEU A 145 -20.08 35.84 -39.59
CA LEU A 145 -18.77 35.72 -40.24
C LEU A 145 -18.83 35.43 -41.74
N SER A 146 -19.97 34.95 -42.25
CA SER A 146 -20.17 34.62 -43.66
C SER A 146 -20.77 35.77 -44.46
N LEU A 147 -21.26 36.83 -43.80
CA LEU A 147 -21.79 38.01 -44.46
C LEU A 147 -20.68 38.87 -45.08
N ASP A 148 -20.93 39.38 -46.29
CA ASP A 148 -20.09 40.41 -46.89
C ASP A 148 -20.18 41.72 -46.10
N ASP A 149 -19.09 42.49 -46.15
CA ASP A 149 -18.94 43.75 -45.42
C ASP A 149 -20.02 44.79 -45.75
N SER A 150 -20.65 44.71 -46.93
CA SER A 150 -21.76 45.57 -47.34
C SER A 150 -23.07 45.30 -46.59
N PHE A 151 -23.25 44.08 -46.06
CA PHE A 151 -24.44 43.67 -45.32
C PHE A 151 -24.26 43.74 -43.80
N LEU A 152 -23.04 44.02 -43.32
CA LEU A 152 -22.74 44.21 -41.91
C LEU A 152 -23.20 45.60 -41.45
N ASN A 153 -24.26 45.64 -40.65
CA ASN A 153 -24.75 46.87 -40.04
C ASN A 153 -25.39 46.59 -38.68
N ALA A 154 -25.71 47.64 -37.92
CA ALA A 154 -26.26 47.50 -36.57
C ALA A 154 -27.62 46.77 -36.52
N ALA A 155 -28.35 46.69 -37.64
CA ALA A 155 -29.62 45.98 -37.75
C ALA A 155 -29.46 44.52 -38.22
N THR A 156 -28.23 44.01 -38.40
CA THR A 156 -27.99 42.62 -38.76
C THR A 156 -28.60 41.68 -37.71
N PRO A 157 -29.55 40.80 -38.06
CA PRO A 157 -30.27 39.96 -37.10
C PRO A 157 -29.36 39.06 -36.25
N GLN A 158 -28.28 38.54 -36.86
CA GLN A 158 -27.27 37.73 -36.18
C GLN A 158 -26.59 38.52 -35.07
N LEU A 159 -26.23 39.78 -35.31
CA LEU A 159 -25.61 40.63 -34.30
C LEU A 159 -26.56 40.79 -33.10
N HIS A 160 -27.82 41.14 -33.35
CA HIS A 160 -28.82 41.34 -32.29
C HIS A 160 -28.98 40.07 -31.45
N TYR A 161 -29.12 38.91 -32.09
CA TYR A 161 -29.18 37.63 -31.38
C TYR A 161 -27.93 37.37 -30.53
N ILE A 162 -26.73 37.59 -31.08
CA ILE A 162 -25.46 37.36 -30.39
C ILE A 162 -25.32 38.27 -29.17
N THR A 163 -25.60 39.57 -29.32
CA THR A 163 -25.44 40.57 -28.25
C THR A 163 -26.53 40.47 -27.18
N GLU A 164 -27.69 39.89 -27.50
CA GLU A 164 -28.74 39.61 -26.52
C GLU A 164 -28.51 38.29 -25.79
N THR A 165 -28.01 37.27 -26.48
CA THR A 165 -27.91 35.91 -25.94
C THR A 165 -26.67 35.71 -25.06
N ALA A 166 -25.51 36.19 -25.52
CA ALA A 166 -24.23 35.96 -24.83
C ALA A 166 -24.17 36.53 -23.41
N PRO A 167 -24.40 37.84 -23.17
CA PRO A 167 -24.26 38.43 -21.83
C PRO A 167 -25.41 38.06 -20.87
N ASN A 168 -26.52 37.55 -21.40
CA ASN A 168 -27.70 37.20 -20.62
C ASN A 168 -27.80 35.67 -20.43
N GLN A 169 -28.68 35.02 -21.19
CA GLN A 169 -29.10 33.65 -20.93
C GLN A 169 -27.95 32.63 -21.04
N LEU A 170 -27.06 32.80 -22.02
CA LEU A 170 -26.02 31.81 -22.32
C LEU A 170 -24.94 31.78 -21.23
N VAL A 171 -24.40 32.93 -20.83
CA VAL A 171 -23.35 32.97 -19.79
C VAL A 171 -23.86 32.45 -18.45
N VAL A 172 -25.12 32.73 -18.10
CA VAL A 172 -25.74 32.22 -16.87
C VAL A 172 -25.84 30.69 -16.89
N ASN A 173 -26.22 30.09 -18.02
CA ASN A 173 -26.30 28.64 -18.14
C ASN A 173 -24.92 27.96 -18.18
N LEU A 174 -23.95 28.59 -18.84
CA LEU A 174 -22.56 28.17 -18.81
C LEU A 174 -21.99 28.23 -17.38
N ASP A 175 -22.32 29.26 -16.60
CA ASP A 175 -21.92 29.38 -15.20
C ASP A 175 -22.51 28.28 -14.31
N ARG A 176 -23.80 27.96 -14.51
CA ARG A 176 -24.43 26.82 -13.83
C ARG A 176 -23.73 25.50 -14.17
N MET A 177 -23.32 25.32 -15.44
CA MET A 177 -22.59 24.12 -15.86
C MET A 177 -21.21 24.03 -15.21
N VAL A 178 -20.46 25.14 -15.18
CA VAL A 178 -19.16 25.23 -14.47
C VAL A 178 -19.33 24.86 -12.99
N LYS A 179 -20.34 25.44 -12.33
CA LYS A 179 -20.62 25.17 -10.93
C LYS A 179 -20.98 23.69 -10.70
N GLN A 180 -21.75 23.08 -11.59
CA GLN A 180 -22.10 21.66 -11.47
C GLN A 180 -20.86 20.77 -11.57
N TYR A 181 -19.97 21.02 -12.54
CA TYR A 181 -18.70 20.28 -12.63
C TYR A 181 -17.80 20.47 -11.41
N GLN A 182 -17.74 21.71 -10.88
CA GLN A 182 -16.97 21.98 -9.66
C GLN A 182 -17.54 21.20 -8.47
N LEU A 183 -18.87 21.20 -8.28
CA LEU A 183 -19.53 20.47 -7.19
C LEU A 183 -19.28 18.96 -7.28
N GLU A 184 -19.39 18.37 -8.47
CA GLU A 184 -19.13 16.94 -8.68
C GLU A 184 -17.67 16.57 -8.44
N GLY A 185 -16.75 17.44 -8.87
CA GLY A 185 -15.33 17.32 -8.60
C GLY A 185 -14.99 17.34 -7.11
N GLU A 186 -15.46 18.36 -6.41
CA GLU A 186 -15.25 18.53 -4.96
C GLU A 186 -15.86 17.36 -4.16
N ALA A 187 -17.06 16.90 -4.53
CA ALA A 187 -17.70 15.76 -3.90
C ALA A 187 -16.92 14.45 -4.11
N SER A 188 -16.34 14.25 -5.29
CA SER A 188 -15.55 13.05 -5.58
C SER A 188 -14.22 13.04 -4.83
N VAL A 189 -13.53 14.18 -4.77
CA VAL A 189 -12.34 14.36 -3.92
C VAL A 189 -12.67 14.12 -2.44
N SER A 190 -13.77 14.67 -1.93
CA SER A 190 -14.17 14.51 -0.52
C SER A 190 -14.49 13.05 -0.15
N ARG A 191 -15.16 12.31 -1.05
CA ARG A 191 -15.43 10.87 -0.85
C ARG A 191 -14.14 10.07 -0.76
N LEU A 192 -13.17 10.35 -1.62
CA LEU A 192 -11.88 9.68 -1.61
C LEU A 192 -11.06 10.02 -0.36
N GLN A 193 -11.03 11.28 0.07
CA GLN A 193 -10.37 11.68 1.33
C GLN A 193 -10.99 11.01 2.57
N THR A 194 -12.32 10.86 2.58
CA THR A 194 -13.00 10.13 3.66
C THR A 194 -12.60 8.67 3.67
N ALA A 195 -12.53 8.01 2.50
CA ALA A 195 -12.06 6.63 2.40
C ALA A 195 -10.60 6.47 2.85
N GLU A 196 -9.73 7.41 2.49
CA GLU A 196 -8.32 7.43 2.93
C GLU A 196 -8.21 7.57 4.46
N THR A 197 -9.01 8.44 5.07
CA THR A 197 -9.05 8.61 6.53
C THR A 197 -9.47 7.31 7.23
N VAL A 198 -10.43 6.59 6.65
CA VAL A 198 -10.87 5.28 7.15
C VAL A 198 -9.75 4.23 7.02
N PHE A 199 -9.06 4.16 5.88
CA PHE A 199 -7.94 3.23 5.71
C PHE A 199 -6.79 3.52 6.67
N TRP A 200 -6.48 4.79 6.90
CA TRP A 200 -5.48 5.19 7.88
C TRP A 200 -5.88 4.76 9.30
N ALA A 201 -7.13 5.00 9.71
CA ALA A 201 -7.63 4.59 11.02
C ALA A 201 -7.61 3.06 11.21
N ILE A 202 -8.01 2.30 10.18
CA ILE A 202 -7.95 0.82 10.19
C ILE A 202 -6.50 0.35 10.30
N THR A 203 -5.57 0.99 9.59
CA THR A 203 -4.15 0.64 9.64
C THR A 203 -3.58 0.86 11.03
N LEU A 204 -3.89 1.99 11.68
CA LEU A 204 -3.48 2.23 13.07
C LEU A 204 -4.07 1.22 14.04
N LEU A 205 -5.35 0.88 13.88
CA LEU A 205 -6.00 -0.15 14.68
C LEU A 205 -5.33 -1.51 14.49
N LEU A 206 -5.02 -1.88 13.24
CA LEU A 206 -4.33 -3.13 12.91
C LEU A 206 -2.95 -3.19 13.58
N LEU A 207 -2.16 -2.12 13.49
CA LEU A 207 -0.85 -2.04 14.15
C LEU A 207 -0.95 -2.17 15.68
N ALA A 208 -1.96 -1.54 16.29
CA ALA A 208 -2.20 -1.68 17.72
C ALA A 208 -2.59 -3.12 18.10
N LEU A 209 -3.43 -3.78 17.30
CA LEU A 209 -3.80 -5.18 17.50
C LEU A 209 -2.63 -6.13 17.31
N GLU A 210 -1.75 -5.89 16.33
CA GLU A 210 -0.53 -6.67 16.15
C GLU A 210 0.40 -6.55 17.36
N ALA A 211 0.59 -5.33 17.89
CA ALA A 211 1.36 -5.09 19.11
C ALA A 211 0.83 -5.90 20.29
N LEU A 212 -0.49 -5.89 20.50
CA LEU A 212 -1.13 -6.55 21.64
C LEU A 212 -1.27 -8.07 21.49
N LEU A 213 -1.58 -8.56 20.29
CA LEU A 213 -1.95 -9.96 20.04
C LEU A 213 -0.82 -10.82 19.48
N ILE A 214 0.19 -10.21 18.85
CA ILE A 214 1.32 -10.93 18.25
C ILE A 214 2.60 -10.62 19.02
N PHE A 215 3.00 -9.34 19.08
CA PHE A 215 4.29 -8.97 19.65
C PHE A 215 4.34 -9.16 21.17
N HIS A 216 3.31 -8.77 21.91
CA HIS A 216 3.28 -8.96 23.36
C HIS A 216 3.37 -10.43 23.81
N PRO A 217 2.55 -11.38 23.31
CA PRO A 217 2.71 -12.79 23.68
C PRO A 217 4.02 -13.38 23.17
N PHE A 218 4.52 -12.94 22.01
CA PHE A 218 5.82 -13.37 21.51
C PHE A 218 6.95 -12.99 22.47
N VAL A 219 7.01 -11.72 22.90
CA VAL A 219 8.04 -11.26 23.84
C VAL A 219 7.96 -12.03 25.16
N LYS A 220 6.74 -12.32 25.65
CA LYS A 220 6.56 -13.16 26.84
C LYS A 220 7.10 -14.58 26.62
N HIS A 221 6.81 -15.18 25.47
CA HIS A 221 7.28 -16.54 25.15
C HIS A 221 8.81 -16.59 25.01
N VAL A 222 9.41 -15.62 24.30
CA VAL A 222 10.87 -15.51 24.15
C VAL A 222 11.55 -15.37 25.50
N LYS A 223 11.04 -14.54 26.41
CA LYS A 223 11.58 -14.43 27.79
C LYS A 223 11.54 -15.77 28.53
N LEU A 224 10.44 -16.53 28.39
CA LEU A 224 10.30 -17.84 29.03
C LEU A 224 11.28 -18.88 28.44
N VAL A 225 11.47 -18.89 27.12
CA VAL A 225 12.45 -19.77 26.46
C VAL A 225 13.87 -19.42 26.89
N ILE A 226 14.22 -18.13 26.94
CA ILE A 226 15.53 -17.67 27.45
C ILE A 226 15.76 -18.17 28.88
N HIS A 227 14.76 -18.04 29.76
CA HIS A 227 14.88 -18.50 31.14
C HIS A 227 15.07 -20.02 31.24
N LYS A 228 14.33 -20.81 30.45
CA LYS A 228 14.50 -22.26 30.38
C LYS A 228 15.89 -22.67 29.86
N LEU A 229 16.39 -21.98 28.83
CA LEU A 229 17.73 -22.23 28.30
C LEU A 229 18.79 -21.93 29.35
N GLN A 230 18.63 -20.86 30.12
CA GLN A 230 19.54 -20.53 31.20
C GLN A 230 19.53 -21.60 32.30
N GLN A 231 18.36 -22.06 32.73
CA GLN A 231 18.24 -23.16 33.71
C GLN A 231 18.86 -24.48 33.20
N ALA A 232 18.62 -24.84 31.93
CA ALA A 232 19.22 -26.04 31.35
C ALA A 232 20.75 -25.95 31.27
N THR A 233 21.29 -24.75 31.04
CA THR A 233 22.73 -24.50 31.03
C THR A 233 23.32 -24.63 32.44
N GLU A 234 22.65 -24.08 33.45
CA GLU A 234 23.03 -24.20 34.87
C GLU A 234 22.99 -25.66 35.33
N GLU A 235 21.95 -26.42 34.96
CA GLU A 235 21.83 -27.85 35.29
C GLU A 235 22.91 -28.70 34.61
N LEU A 236 23.24 -28.40 33.35
CA LEU A 236 24.36 -29.04 32.65
C LEU A 236 25.71 -28.76 33.32
N GLN A 237 25.96 -27.51 33.71
CA GLN A 237 27.17 -27.14 34.45
C GLN A 237 27.25 -27.89 35.78
N HIS A 238 26.14 -27.99 36.52
CA HIS A 238 26.14 -28.70 37.78
C HIS A 238 26.36 -30.21 37.61
N HIS A 239 25.77 -30.83 36.58
CA HIS A 239 26.04 -32.23 36.27
C HIS A 239 27.49 -32.47 35.82
N GLU A 240 28.10 -31.52 35.11
CA GLU A 240 29.52 -31.58 34.75
C GLU A 240 30.39 -31.58 36.01
N GLU A 241 30.16 -30.66 36.96
CA GLU A 241 30.85 -30.62 38.25
C GLU A 241 30.70 -31.93 39.05
N GLN A 242 29.48 -32.47 39.13
CA GLN A 242 29.22 -33.74 39.82
C GLN A 242 29.92 -34.92 39.15
N LEU A 243 29.97 -34.96 37.82
CA LEU A 243 30.67 -35.99 37.07
C LEU A 243 32.18 -35.87 37.31
N GLU A 244 32.75 -34.67 37.29
CA GLU A 244 34.16 -34.46 37.61
C GLU A 244 34.49 -34.94 39.03
N GLU A 245 33.65 -34.60 40.01
CA GLU A 245 33.84 -35.04 41.40
C GLU A 245 33.73 -36.56 41.54
N THR A 246 32.74 -37.17 40.88
CA THR A 246 32.55 -38.63 40.85
C THR A 246 33.73 -39.34 40.18
N VAL A 247 34.23 -38.82 39.06
CA VAL A 247 35.40 -39.34 38.35
C VAL A 247 36.63 -39.23 39.25
N LYS A 248 36.82 -38.11 39.95
CA LYS A 248 37.92 -37.90 40.89
C LYS A 248 37.87 -38.90 42.05
N GLN A 249 36.71 -39.11 42.67
CA GLN A 249 36.52 -40.10 43.73
C GLN A 249 36.79 -41.53 43.23
N ARG A 250 36.21 -41.92 42.09
CA ARG A 250 36.43 -43.25 41.49
C ARG A 250 37.90 -43.50 41.17
N THR A 251 38.59 -42.47 40.67
CA THR A 251 40.02 -42.57 40.35
C THR A 251 40.86 -42.74 41.61
N ALA A 252 40.56 -42.00 42.68
CA ALA A 252 41.23 -42.15 43.98
C ALA A 252 40.96 -43.54 44.60
N ASP A 253 39.72 -44.03 44.57
CA ASP A 253 39.37 -45.37 45.04
C ASP A 253 40.07 -46.48 44.25
N LEU A 254 40.15 -46.33 42.92
CA LEU A 254 40.88 -47.27 42.06
C LEU A 254 42.37 -47.26 42.37
N GLN A 255 42.99 -46.08 42.57
CA GLN A 255 44.38 -45.98 42.99
C GLN A 255 44.62 -46.66 44.34
N LYS A 256 43.72 -46.44 45.31
CA LYS A 256 43.78 -47.08 46.62
C LYS A 256 43.68 -48.60 46.52
N LYS A 257 42.66 -49.12 45.82
CA LYS A 257 42.50 -50.56 45.60
C LYS A 257 43.68 -51.17 44.85
N SER A 258 44.23 -50.46 43.87
CA SER A 258 45.42 -50.91 43.15
C SER A 258 46.63 -51.00 44.08
N ALA A 259 46.82 -50.02 44.98
CA ALA A 259 47.90 -50.05 45.97
C ALA A 259 47.71 -51.19 46.99
N GLU A 260 46.50 -51.38 47.50
CA GLU A 260 46.16 -52.50 48.41
C GLU A 260 46.37 -53.87 47.75
N LEU A 261 45.97 -54.01 46.47
CA LEU A 261 46.18 -55.23 45.70
C LEU A 261 47.67 -55.51 45.52
N GLN A 262 48.44 -54.49 45.14
CA GLN A 262 49.89 -54.59 44.97
C GLN A 262 50.58 -54.96 46.30
N GLU A 263 50.17 -54.37 47.42
CA GLU A 263 50.67 -54.74 48.75
C GLU A 263 50.30 -56.19 49.11
N SER A 264 49.07 -56.61 48.85
CA SER A 264 48.61 -57.99 49.06
C SER A 264 49.37 -58.99 48.19
N GLU A 265 49.62 -58.66 46.93
CA GLU A 265 50.43 -59.47 46.00
C GLU A 265 51.88 -59.58 46.48
N GLU A 266 52.49 -58.48 46.93
CA GLU A 266 53.84 -58.49 47.50
C GLU A 266 53.92 -59.34 48.78
N LYS A 267 52.94 -59.21 49.67
CA LYS A 267 52.85 -59.99 50.89
C LYS A 267 52.66 -61.49 50.61
N PHE A 268 51.79 -61.84 49.66
CA PHE A 268 51.61 -63.22 49.20
C PHE A 268 52.90 -63.77 48.60
N ARG A 269 53.57 -63.01 47.73
CA ARG A 269 54.86 -63.39 47.13
C ARG A 269 55.93 -63.66 48.21
N LEU A 270 56.05 -62.77 49.21
CA LEU A 270 57.00 -62.92 50.32
C LEU A 270 56.71 -64.15 51.17
N ILE A 271 55.45 -64.39 51.54
CA ILE A 271 55.04 -65.56 52.33
C ILE A 271 55.31 -66.83 51.53
N SER A 272 54.90 -66.86 50.27
CA SER A 272 54.99 -68.06 49.46
C SER A 272 56.42 -68.42 49.05
N THR A 273 57.28 -67.42 48.81
CA THR A 273 58.70 -67.68 48.44
C THR A 273 59.55 -68.07 49.65
N ASN A 274 59.18 -67.65 50.87
CA ASN A 274 59.90 -68.03 52.11
C ASN A 274 59.27 -69.23 52.84
N ALA A 275 58.17 -69.77 52.33
CA ALA A 275 57.54 -70.97 52.90
C ALA A 275 58.44 -72.19 52.63
N HIS A 276 58.74 -72.96 53.68
CA HIS A 276 59.58 -74.15 53.59
C HIS A 276 58.80 -75.41 53.14
N ASP A 277 57.48 -75.29 53.02
CA ASP A 277 56.57 -76.31 52.51
C ASP A 277 56.09 -75.94 51.09
N GLY A 278 55.83 -76.95 50.25
CA GLY A 278 55.29 -76.77 48.90
C GLY A 278 53.84 -76.27 48.93
N ILE A 279 53.60 -75.06 48.44
CA ILE A 279 52.28 -74.45 48.29
C ILE A 279 51.83 -74.65 46.84
N ILE A 280 50.74 -75.38 46.64
CA ILE A 280 50.12 -75.60 45.32
C ILE A 280 48.69 -75.06 45.38
N ILE A 281 48.34 -74.14 44.47
CA ILE A 281 46.96 -73.64 44.32
C ILE A 281 46.38 -74.24 43.04
N ILE A 282 45.19 -74.81 43.17
CA ILE A 282 44.46 -75.47 42.09
C ILE A 282 43.16 -74.70 41.83
N SER A 283 42.83 -74.46 40.56
CA SER A 283 41.59 -73.78 40.18
C SER A 283 40.36 -74.67 40.41
N ASN A 284 39.16 -74.07 40.34
CA ASN A 284 37.89 -74.81 40.35
C ASN A 284 37.74 -75.78 39.14
N ALA A 285 38.65 -75.71 38.16
CA ALA A 285 38.74 -76.63 37.03
C ALA A 285 39.87 -77.66 37.18
N GLU A 286 40.35 -77.92 38.41
CA GLU A 286 41.39 -78.90 38.76
C GLU A 286 42.76 -78.66 38.11
N GLN A 287 43.04 -77.43 37.64
CA GLN A 287 44.34 -77.06 37.07
C GLN A 287 45.22 -76.37 38.10
N VAL A 288 46.50 -76.73 38.19
CA VAL A 288 47.48 -76.02 39.01
C VAL A 288 47.66 -74.61 38.44
N ILE A 289 47.34 -73.60 39.23
CA ILE A 289 47.40 -72.18 38.85
C ILE A 289 48.56 -71.45 39.52
N TYR A 290 49.14 -72.02 40.58
CA TYR A 290 50.33 -71.49 41.24
C TYR A 290 51.07 -72.60 41.97
N TRP A 291 52.40 -72.57 41.94
CA TRP A 291 53.25 -73.33 42.84
C TRP A 291 54.42 -72.45 43.32
N ASN A 292 54.94 -72.67 44.52
CA ASN A 292 56.15 -71.99 44.97
C ASN A 292 57.41 -72.83 44.69
N PRO A 293 58.56 -72.20 44.46
CA PRO A 293 59.84 -72.88 44.46
C PRO A 293 60.26 -73.13 45.91
N ALA A 294 59.77 -74.21 46.52
CA ALA A 294 60.26 -74.72 47.80
C ALA A 294 61.55 -75.54 47.61
#